data_AF-A0A938JX13-F1
#
_entry.id   AF-A0A938JX13-F1
#
_cell.length_a   1.000
_cell.length_b   1.000
_cell.length_c   1.000
_cell.angle_alpha   90.00
_cell.angle_beta   90.00
_cell.angle_gamma   90.00
#
_symmetry.space_group_name_H-M   'P 1'
#
loop_
_entity.id
_entity.type
_entity.pdbx_description
1 polymer ?
#
loop_
_entity_poly.entity_id
_entity_poly.type
_entity_poly.pdbx_seq_one_letter_code
_entity_poly.pdbx_strand_id
1 'polypeptide(L)' 'MLALRSINWSDPILLDQFPFREDPVRALTRSIEIIKYFEEVCDRIDITELNQARNAQDALAAQATIWDALMKEKRFTR' A
#
# COMPACT_ATOMS: atom_id res chain seq x y z
N MET A 1 -5.11 -1.94 1.91
CA MET A 1 -4.80 -1.28 3.20
C MET A 1 -5.75 -0.12 3.49
N LEU A 2 -5.75 0.97 2.70
CA LEU A 2 -6.55 2.16 3.02
C LEU A 2 -8.05 1.90 3.25
N ALA A 3 -8.68 1.09 2.39
CA ALA A 3 -10.08 0.70 2.58
C ALA A 3 -10.32 -0.12 3.87
N LEU A 4 -9.41 -1.05 4.20
CA LEU A 4 -9.47 -1.83 5.44
C LEU A 4 -9.38 -0.94 6.68
N ARG A 5 -8.48 0.07 6.65
CA ARG A 5 -8.37 1.06 7.73
C ARG A 5 -9.64 1.89 7.89
N SER A 6 -10.30 2.27 6.78
CA SER A 6 -11.53 3.06 6.84
C SER A 6 -12.70 2.35 7.52
N ILE A 7 -12.64 1.02 7.63
CA ILE A 7 -13.64 0.19 8.32
C ILE A 7 -13.13 -0.38 9.65
N ASN A 8 -11.99 0.10 10.15
CA ASN A 8 -11.36 -0.39 11.39
C ASN A 8 -11.13 -1.91 11.42
N TRP A 9 -10.77 -2.49 10.29
CA TRP A 9 -10.45 -3.92 10.22
C TRP A 9 -9.24 -4.26 11.10
N SER A 10 -9.36 -5.29 11.93
CA SER A 10 -8.32 -5.70 12.90
C SER A 10 -7.80 -7.14 12.71
N ASP A 11 -8.37 -7.91 11.78
CA ASP A 11 -7.95 -9.30 11.57
C ASP A 11 -6.69 -9.40 10.69
N PRO A 12 -5.95 -10.53 10.76
CA PRO A 12 -4.72 -10.71 9.99
C PRO A 12 -4.91 -10.61 8.48
N ILE A 13 -3.92 -10.02 7.79
CA ILE A 13 -3.79 -10.10 6.33
C ILE A 13 -3.01 -11.38 6.01
N LEU A 14 -3.65 -12.29 5.28
CA LEU A 14 -3.07 -13.58 4.94
C LEU A 14 -2.27 -13.52 3.63
N LEU A 15 -1.17 -14.25 3.60
CA LEU A 15 -0.40 -14.49 2.38
C LEU A 15 -0.83 -15.83 1.78
N ASP A 16 -1.40 -15.78 0.58
CA ASP A 16 -1.69 -16.96 -0.24
C ASP A 16 -0.79 -16.92 -1.47
N GLN A 17 0.39 -17.54 -1.37
CA GLN A 17 1.43 -17.48 -2.38
C GLN A 17 2.08 -18.86 -2.60
N PHE A 18 2.44 -19.15 -3.85
CA PHE A 18 3.06 -20.41 -4.26
C PHE A 18 4.40 -20.15 -4.98
N PRO A 19 5.49 -19.88 -4.24
CA PRO A 19 6.81 -19.59 -4.82
C PRO A 19 7.49 -20.87 -5.33
N PHE A 20 7.06 -21.38 -6.48
CA PHE A 20 7.53 -22.67 -7.02
C PHE A 20 8.97 -22.66 -7.52
N ARG A 21 9.51 -21.49 -7.90
CA ARG A 21 10.85 -21.36 -8.52
C ARG A 21 11.80 -20.48 -7.70
N GLU A 22 11.31 -19.92 -6.61
CA GLU A 22 12.02 -19.02 -5.73
C GLU A 22 12.36 -19.72 -4.42
N ASP A 23 13.25 -19.12 -3.63
CA ASP A 23 13.39 -19.48 -2.22
C ASP A 23 12.10 -19.03 -1.49
N PRO A 24 11.32 -19.96 -0.91
CA PRO A 24 10.04 -19.65 -0.30
C PRO A 24 10.16 -18.72 0.91
N VAL A 25 11.26 -18.82 1.68
CA VAL A 25 11.50 -17.94 2.83
C VAL A 25 11.80 -16.53 2.34
N ARG A 26 12.65 -16.40 1.31
CA ARG A 26 12.93 -15.09 0.71
C ARG A 26 11.68 -14.47 0.08
N ALA A 27 10.86 -15.26 -0.60
CA ALA A 27 9.61 -14.80 -1.21
C ALA A 27 8.63 -14.27 -0.15
N LEU A 28 8.35 -15.05 0.90
CA LEU A 28 7.46 -14.65 1.99
C LEU A 28 8.01 -13.44 2.76
N THR A 29 9.32 -13.40 3.03
CA THR A 29 9.96 -12.25 3.68
C THR A 29 9.73 -10.98 2.87
N ARG A 30 9.96 -11.02 1.55
CA ARG A 30 9.72 -9.88 0.66
C ARG A 30 8.25 -9.46 0.64
N SER A 31 7.32 -10.40 0.65
CA SER A 31 5.88 -10.09 0.72
C SER A 31 5.51 -9.37 2.02
N ILE A 32 6.07 -9.78 3.16
CA ILE A 32 5.87 -9.09 4.44
C ILE A 32 6.45 -7.67 4.39
N GLU A 33 7.64 -7.49 3.81
CA GLU A 33 8.24 -6.15 3.63
C GLU A 33 7.35 -5.23 2.78
N ILE A 34 6.73 -5.76 1.72
CA ILE A 34 5.81 -5.02 0.85
C ILE A 34 4.53 -4.64 1.60
N ILE A 35 3.94 -5.56 2.37
CA ILE A 35 2.75 -5.28 3.20
C ILE A 35 3.05 -4.15 4.20
N LYS A 36 4.18 -4.23 4.91
CA LYS A 36 4.62 -3.15 5.82
C LYS A 36 4.88 -1.85 5.08
N TYR A 37 5.46 -1.91 3.89
CA TYR A 37 5.63 -0.71 3.08
C TYR A 37 4.28 -0.06 2.71
N PHE A 38 3.27 -0.85 2.36
CA PHE A 38 1.93 -0.31 2.09
C PHE A 38 1.22 0.24 3.32
N GLU A 39 1.46 -0.29 4.52
CA GLU A 39 1.05 0.34 5.79
C GLU A 39 1.65 1.75 5.88
N GLU A 40 2.97 1.88 5.70
CA GLU A 40 3.67 3.17 5.76
C GLU A 40 3.27 4.12 4.62
N VAL A 41 2.93 3.62 3.43
CA VAL A 41 2.32 4.43 2.36
C VAL A 41 0.99 4.99 2.85
N CYS A 42 0.15 4.18 3.48
CA CYS A 42 -1.14 4.64 3.99
C CYS A 42 -0.99 5.72 5.07
N ASP A 43 0.06 5.67 5.87
CA ASP A 43 0.38 6.72 6.87
C ASP A 43 0.80 8.05 6.23
N ARG A 44 1.30 8.01 4.98
CA ARG A 44 1.78 9.20 4.25
C ARG A 44 0.71 9.89 3.40
N ILE A 45 -0.37 9.19 3.05
CA ILE A 45 -1.43 9.75 2.21
C ILE A 45 -2.15 10.86 2.98
N ASP A 46 -2.24 12.06 2.38
CA ASP A 46 -3.13 13.10 2.89
C ASP A 46 -4.59 12.73 2.60
N ILE A 47 -5.27 12.25 3.64
CA ILE A 47 -6.67 11.83 3.55
C ILE A 47 -7.60 13.01 3.30
N THR A 48 -7.24 14.20 3.76
CA THR A 48 -8.06 15.40 3.54
C THR A 48 -7.99 15.81 2.07
N GLU A 49 -6.80 15.88 1.51
CA GLU A 49 -6.58 16.17 0.08
C GLU A 49 -7.26 15.13 -0.81
N LEU A 50 -7.07 13.84 -0.49
CA LEU A 50 -7.71 12.75 -1.22
C LEU A 50 -9.25 12.84 -1.19
N ASN A 51 -9.84 13.21 -0.03
CA ASN A 51 -11.28 13.42 0.09
C ASN A 51 -11.77 14.60 -0.75
N GLN A 52 -11.04 15.71 -0.76
CA GLN A 52 -11.37 16.88 -1.57
C GLN A 52 -11.38 16.53 -3.05
N ALA A 53 -10.33 15.85 -3.54
CA ALA A 53 -10.25 15.38 -4.92
C ALA A 53 -11.41 14.45 -5.30
N ARG A 54 -11.74 13.48 -4.42
CA ARG A 54 -12.89 12.58 -4.64
C ARG A 54 -14.23 13.31 -4.70
N ASN A 55 -14.46 14.27 -3.80
CA ASN A 55 -15.70 15.06 -3.78
C ASN A 55 -15.84 15.94 -5.03
N ALA A 56 -14.72 16.43 -5.57
CA ALA A 56 -14.66 17.18 -6.82
C ALA A 56 -14.71 16.28 -8.07
N GLN A 57 -14.72 14.95 -7.92
CA GLN A 57 -14.60 13.98 -9.01
C GLN A 57 -13.32 14.17 -9.85
N ASP A 58 -12.26 14.71 -9.24
CA ASP A 58 -10.97 14.89 -9.88
C ASP A 58 -10.13 13.61 -9.70
N ALA A 59 -10.24 12.72 -10.70
CA ALA A 59 -9.51 11.45 -10.70
C ALA A 59 -7.99 11.65 -10.81
N LEU A 60 -7.52 12.73 -11.44
CA LEU A 60 -6.08 12.97 -11.62
C LEU A 60 -5.46 13.45 -10.32
N ALA A 61 -6.10 14.39 -9.62
CA ALA A 61 -5.66 14.84 -8.31
C ALA A 61 -5.66 13.67 -7.30
N ALA A 62 -6.72 12.86 -7.29
CA ALA A 62 -6.79 11.69 -6.40
C ALA A 62 -5.66 10.68 -6.68
N GLN A 63 -5.29 10.46 -7.95
CA GLN A 63 -4.15 9.62 -8.31
C GLN A 63 -2.83 10.23 -7.87
N ALA A 64 -2.64 11.54 -8.06
CA ALA A 64 -1.42 12.24 -7.67
C ALA A 64 -1.13 12.06 -6.16
N THR A 65 -2.12 12.26 -5.30
CA THR A 65 -1.97 12.07 -3.84
C THR A 65 -1.48 10.66 -3.48
N ILE A 66 -1.97 9.62 -4.17
CA ILE A 66 -1.54 8.24 -3.94
C ILE A 66 -0.11 8.01 -4.46
N TRP A 67 0.22 8.51 -5.64
CA TRP A 67 1.54 8.34 -6.24
C TRP A 67 2.64 9.07 -5.46
N ASP A 68 2.37 10.27 -4.95
CA ASP A 68 3.30 11.03 -4.12
C ASP A 68 3.64 10.28 -2.82
N ALA A 69 2.64 9.63 -2.21
CA ALA A 69 2.87 8.77 -1.07
C ALA A 69 3.67 7.50 -1.45
N LEU A 70 3.45 6.94 -2.65
CA LEU A 70 4.05 5.68 -3.09
C LEU A 70 5.49 5.81 -3.60
N MET A 71 5.88 6.93 -4.21
CA MET A 71 7.13 7.05 -4.99
C MET A 71 8.30 7.69 -4.24
N LYS A 72 8.14 7.96 -2.94
CA LYS A 72 9.10 8.75 -2.17
C LYS A 72 10.52 8.15 -2.14
N GLU A 73 10.66 6.82 -2.12
CA GLU A 73 11.98 6.16 -2.00
C GLU A 73 12.06 4.79 -2.70
N LYS A 74 13.23 4.50 -3.28
CA LYS A 74 13.55 3.16 -3.81
C LYS A 74 13.90 2.22 -2.65
N ARG A 75 12.96 1.36 -2.27
CA ARG A 75 13.12 0.49 -1.09
C ARG A 75 13.55 -0.94 -1.38
N PHE A 76 13.18 -1.47 -2.55
CA PHE A 76 13.44 -2.86 -2.90
C PHE A 76 14.52 -2.94 -3.96
N THR A 77 15.66 -3.54 -3.63
CA THR A 77 16.64 -4.03 -4.60
C THR A 77 16.41 -5.51 -4.88
N ARG A 78 16.82 -5.95 -6.08
CA ARG A 78 16.77 -7.36 -6.49
C ARG A 78 17.70 -8.20 -5.61
#